data_AF-A0A6X8W802-F1
#
_entry.id   AF-A0A6X8W802-F1
#
_cell.length_a   1.000
_cell.length_b   1.000
_cell.length_c   1.000
_cell.angle_alpha   90.00
_cell.angle_beta   90.00
_cell.angle_gamma   90.00
#
_symmetry.space_group_name_H-M   'P 1'
#
loop_
_entity.id
_entity.type
_entity.pdbx_description
1 polymer ?
#
loop_
_entity_poly.entity_id
_entity_poly.type
_entity_poly.pdbx_seq_one_letter_code
_entity_poly.pdbx_strand_id
1 'polypeptide(L)'
;MNFTKLTDHLKLVADKLVGFKPEPYELKPGFGSATESIYMMVDQFHALFQHPRRVMPDPSLLRLRASLIHEEAVTEGIPAAMNGDIEQLLDAMADFLYVGIGTMVAIKGGISTGMSYYTQEQSVDRFMTTIYVPGNTVFDDMAMPFREAHEAAIMLEELADKLAFTNISDSELIQELRRVMNKIYVACMMTYRLAEFLGIDIVELVSEIHRSNMTKLWPADIEERRIAVENCKYDKNDLGFRHAEGTEMMIGYRLSDGKILKSPTYSDVDLSRFVQKAKSSSLYDVVKK
;
A
#
# COMPACT_ATOMS: atom_id res chain seq x y z
N MET A 1 6.38 8.70 23.21
CA MET A 1 5.47 9.70 23.82
C MET A 1 4.50 8.95 24.72
N ASN A 2 4.24 9.41 25.95
CA ASN A 2 3.21 8.81 26.81
C ASN A 2 1.95 9.66 26.70
N PHE A 3 1.01 9.24 25.85
CA PHE A 3 -0.31 9.87 25.76
C PHE A 3 -1.32 9.05 26.56
N THR A 4 -2.18 9.76 27.30
CA THR A 4 -3.28 9.18 28.08
C THR A 4 -4.58 9.28 27.28
N LYS A 5 -5.59 8.47 27.63
CA LYS A 5 -6.95 8.61 27.05
C LYS A 5 -7.50 10.04 27.16
N LEU A 6 -7.16 10.76 28.24
CA LEU A 6 -7.57 12.16 28.42
C LEU A 6 -6.88 13.10 27.42
N THR A 7 -5.58 12.94 27.19
CA THR A 7 -4.84 13.79 26.24
C THR A 7 -5.27 13.53 24.80
N ASP A 8 -5.59 12.27 24.45
CA ASP A 8 -6.12 11.94 23.12
C ASP A 8 -7.50 12.56 22.89
N HIS A 9 -8.38 12.49 23.89
CA HIS A 9 -9.71 13.11 23.80
C HIS A 9 -9.61 14.63 23.62
N LEU A 10 -8.77 15.29 24.44
CA LEU A 10 -8.54 16.73 24.33
C LEU A 10 -7.95 17.11 22.97
N LYS A 11 -7.04 16.31 22.42
CA LYS A 11 -6.46 16.53 21.09
C LYS A 11 -7.51 16.44 19.99
N LEU A 12 -8.31 15.37 19.96
CA LEU A 12 -9.35 15.19 18.96
C LEU A 12 -10.41 16.29 19.03
N VAL A 13 -10.74 16.78 20.23
CA VAL A 13 -11.62 17.93 20.43
C VAL A 13 -10.97 19.22 19.93
N ALA A 14 -9.68 19.44 20.22
CA ALA A 14 -8.95 20.60 19.72
C ALA A 14 -8.90 20.61 18.18
N ASP A 15 -8.56 19.49 17.54
CA ASP A 15 -8.52 19.38 16.08
C ASP A 15 -9.88 19.68 15.43
N LYS A 16 -11.00 19.32 16.08
CA LYS A 16 -12.36 19.67 15.65
C LYS A 16 -12.63 21.17 15.71
N LEU A 17 -12.10 21.85 16.73
CA LEU A 17 -12.37 23.26 17.00
C LEU A 17 -11.46 24.21 16.23
N VAL A 18 -10.16 23.88 16.14
CA VAL A 18 -9.13 24.75 15.56
C VAL A 18 -8.58 24.26 14.22
N GLY A 19 -9.06 23.11 13.73
CA GLY A 19 -8.57 22.45 12.53
C GLY A 19 -7.40 21.50 12.81
N PHE A 20 -7.32 20.43 12.02
CA PHE A 20 -6.26 19.43 12.13
C PHE A 20 -4.88 20.02 11.87
N LYS A 21 -3.94 19.72 12.77
CA LYS A 21 -2.51 19.97 12.56
C LYS A 21 -1.74 18.65 12.53
N PRO A 22 -1.01 18.34 11.45
CA PRO A 22 -0.18 17.15 11.39
C PRO A 22 0.86 17.12 12.51
N GLU A 23 0.96 15.96 13.16
CA GLU A 23 1.97 15.68 14.19
C GLU A 23 2.67 14.39 13.79
N PRO A 24 3.72 14.48 12.95
CA PRO A 24 4.47 13.32 12.52
C PRO A 24 4.97 12.51 13.70
N TYR A 25 4.83 11.20 13.63
CA TYR A 25 5.36 10.29 14.63
C TYR A 25 6.08 9.14 13.98
N GLU A 26 7.06 8.63 14.70
CA GLU A 26 7.85 7.49 14.29
C GLU A 26 7.96 6.53 15.47
N LEU A 27 7.43 5.32 15.32
CA LEU A 27 7.46 4.30 16.37
C LEU A 27 8.81 3.59 16.45
N LYS A 28 9.53 3.57 15.32
CA LYS A 28 10.90 3.04 15.24
C LYS A 28 11.72 3.88 14.26
N PRO A 29 12.93 4.35 14.66
CA PRO A 29 13.80 5.13 13.78
C PRO A 29 14.02 4.47 12.42
N GLY A 30 13.83 5.23 11.35
CA GLY A 30 14.02 4.82 9.95
C GLY A 30 12.72 4.46 9.22
N PHE A 31 11.63 4.18 9.94
CA PHE A 31 10.34 3.83 9.31
C PHE A 31 9.70 5.03 8.61
N GLY A 32 9.89 6.24 9.13
CA GLY A 32 9.45 7.47 8.45
C GLY A 32 10.15 7.63 7.10
N SER A 33 11.47 7.50 7.10
CA SER A 33 12.29 7.60 5.88
C SER A 33 12.00 6.50 4.86
N ALA A 34 11.72 5.28 5.32
CA ALA A 34 11.29 4.18 4.45
C ALA A 34 9.96 4.51 3.75
N THR A 35 8.97 5.01 4.50
CA THR A 35 7.68 5.46 3.92
C THR A 35 7.88 6.58 2.91
N GLU A 36 8.70 7.58 3.22
CA GLU A 36 8.98 8.68 2.28
C GLU A 36 9.64 8.19 0.99
N SER A 37 10.59 7.26 1.10
CA SER A 37 11.28 6.67 -0.05
C SER A 37 10.32 5.90 -0.94
N ILE A 38 9.47 5.06 -0.35
CA ILE A 38 8.45 4.30 -1.09
C ILE A 38 7.39 5.24 -1.66
N TYR A 39 6.99 6.29 -0.93
CA TYR A 39 6.06 7.29 -1.42
C TYR A 39 6.57 7.96 -2.70
N MET A 40 7.87 8.28 -2.77
CA MET A 40 8.46 8.85 -3.99
C MET A 40 8.39 7.90 -5.18
N MET A 41 8.68 6.61 -4.98
CA MET A 41 8.57 5.58 -6.02
C MET A 41 7.12 5.44 -6.52
N VAL A 42 6.17 5.36 -5.59
CA VAL A 42 4.75 5.20 -5.94
C VAL A 42 4.18 6.48 -6.56
N ASP A 43 4.61 7.66 -6.12
CA ASP A 43 4.23 8.93 -6.75
C ASP A 43 4.77 9.05 -8.18
N GLN A 44 5.99 8.57 -8.43
CA GLN A 44 6.56 8.47 -9.78
C GLN A 44 5.72 7.54 -10.67
N PHE A 45 5.32 6.38 -10.14
CA PHE A 45 4.43 5.46 -10.86
C PHE A 45 3.08 6.10 -11.15
N HIS A 46 2.45 6.74 -10.17
CA HIS A 46 1.18 7.42 -10.39
C HIS A 46 1.29 8.53 -11.45
N ALA A 47 2.41 9.26 -11.49
CA ALA A 47 2.66 10.28 -12.49
C ALA A 47 2.76 9.65 -13.90
N LEU A 48 3.61 8.63 -14.05
CA LEU A 48 3.85 7.99 -15.35
C LEU A 48 2.59 7.32 -15.91
N PHE A 49 1.85 6.60 -15.06
CA PHE A 49 0.67 5.83 -15.47
C PHE A 49 -0.64 6.63 -15.38
N GLN A 50 -0.55 7.93 -15.07
CA GLN A 50 -1.69 8.86 -14.98
C GLN A 50 -2.76 8.40 -13.98
N HIS A 51 -2.33 7.86 -12.84
CA HIS A 51 -3.22 7.55 -11.74
C HIS A 51 -3.49 8.79 -10.88
N PRO A 52 -4.58 8.81 -10.09
CA PRO A 52 -4.89 9.93 -9.21
C PRO A 52 -3.74 10.28 -8.27
N ARG A 53 -3.48 11.58 -8.09
CA ARG A 53 -2.44 12.12 -7.21
C ARG A 53 -2.97 13.32 -6.44
N ARG A 54 -2.97 13.25 -5.11
CA ARG A 54 -3.38 14.34 -4.20
C ARG A 54 -4.75 14.93 -4.54
N VAL A 55 -5.69 14.08 -4.97
CA VAL A 55 -7.06 14.47 -5.30
C VAL A 55 -7.96 14.39 -4.09
N MET A 56 -9.04 15.17 -4.08
CA MET A 56 -10.10 14.96 -3.09
C MET A 56 -10.77 13.59 -3.38
N PRO A 57 -11.01 12.76 -2.36
CA PRO A 57 -11.59 11.46 -2.58
C PRO A 57 -13.08 11.58 -2.93
N ASP A 58 -13.49 10.82 -3.95
CA ASP A 58 -14.87 10.48 -4.22
C ASP A 58 -15.12 9.00 -3.86
N PRO A 59 -16.38 8.53 -3.82
CA PRO A 59 -16.67 7.14 -3.51
C PRO A 59 -15.94 6.14 -4.42
N SER A 60 -15.86 6.40 -5.73
CA SER A 60 -15.22 5.49 -6.69
C SER A 60 -13.73 5.32 -6.42
N LEU A 61 -13.03 6.41 -6.12
CA LEU A 61 -11.62 6.35 -5.73
C LEU A 61 -11.42 5.54 -4.45
N LEU A 62 -12.25 5.78 -3.43
CA LEU A 62 -12.12 5.06 -2.16
C LEU A 62 -12.35 3.56 -2.32
N ARG A 63 -13.37 3.15 -3.07
CA ARG A 63 -13.62 1.73 -3.38
C ARG A 63 -12.49 1.11 -4.18
N LEU A 64 -11.95 1.83 -5.17
CA LEU A 64 -10.77 1.36 -5.90
C LEU A 64 -9.56 1.16 -4.97
N ARG A 65 -9.32 2.08 -4.03
CA ARG A 65 -8.21 1.93 -3.07
C ARG A 65 -8.47 0.78 -2.10
N ALA A 66 -9.70 0.58 -1.66
CA ALA A 66 -10.09 -0.55 -0.84
C ALA A 66 -9.88 -1.88 -1.56
N SER A 67 -10.32 -1.99 -2.81
CA SER A 67 -10.20 -3.23 -3.59
C SER A 67 -8.75 -3.60 -3.85
N LEU A 68 -7.89 -2.63 -4.16
CA LEU A 68 -6.45 -2.86 -4.34
C LEU A 68 -5.80 -3.34 -3.05
N ILE A 69 -6.06 -2.68 -1.90
CA ILE A 69 -5.53 -3.14 -0.61
C ILE A 69 -6.04 -4.54 -0.27
N HIS A 70 -7.32 -4.83 -0.55
CA HIS A 70 -7.90 -6.14 -0.30
C HIS A 70 -7.27 -7.23 -1.19
N GLU A 71 -7.02 -6.97 -2.47
CA GLU A 71 -6.32 -7.89 -3.39
C GLU A 71 -4.97 -8.29 -2.78
N GLU A 72 -4.07 -7.31 -2.56
CA GLU A 72 -2.70 -7.60 -2.10
C GLU A 72 -2.65 -8.15 -0.67
N ALA A 73 -3.46 -7.62 0.26
CA ALA A 73 -3.38 -8.02 1.66
C ALA A 73 -4.18 -9.30 1.96
N VAL A 74 -5.42 -9.39 1.50
CA VAL A 74 -6.34 -10.48 1.90
C VAL A 74 -6.20 -11.67 0.98
N THR A 75 -6.10 -11.42 -0.33
CA THR A 75 -6.08 -12.50 -1.32
C THR A 75 -4.69 -13.12 -1.44
N GLU A 76 -3.64 -12.32 -1.26
CA GLU A 76 -2.25 -12.77 -1.43
C GLU A 76 -1.49 -12.85 -0.10
N GLY A 77 -1.40 -11.73 0.63
CA GLY A 77 -0.57 -11.62 1.83
C GLY A 77 -0.95 -12.55 2.98
N ILE A 78 -2.23 -12.64 3.34
CA ILE A 78 -2.69 -13.54 4.41
C ILE A 78 -2.39 -15.01 4.05
N PRO A 79 -2.80 -15.54 2.88
CA PRO A 79 -2.46 -16.91 2.50
C PRO A 79 -0.94 -17.17 2.47
N ALA A 80 -0.14 -16.25 1.92
CA ALA A 80 1.30 -16.40 1.86
C ALA A 80 1.93 -16.52 3.26
N ALA A 81 1.51 -15.65 4.18
CA ALA A 81 1.92 -15.70 5.58
C ALA A 81 1.50 -17.00 6.26
N MET A 82 0.22 -17.39 6.12
CA MET A 82 -0.32 -18.59 6.77
C MET A 82 0.29 -19.90 6.25
N ASN A 83 0.71 -19.93 4.98
CA ASN A 83 1.33 -21.08 4.35
C ASN A 83 2.86 -21.14 4.54
N GLY A 84 3.46 -20.12 5.16
CA GLY A 84 4.91 -20.02 5.27
C GLY A 84 5.63 -19.87 3.92
N ASP A 85 4.92 -19.41 2.90
CA ASP A 85 5.49 -19.20 1.57
C ASP A 85 6.26 -17.88 1.57
N ILE A 86 7.55 -17.96 1.89
CA ILE A 86 8.44 -16.79 2.00
C ILE A 86 8.51 -15.98 0.69
N GLU A 87 8.45 -16.63 -0.46
CA GLU A 87 8.55 -15.92 -1.74
C GLU A 87 7.29 -15.09 -2.00
N GLN A 88 6.12 -15.72 -1.88
CA GLN A 88 4.84 -15.01 -1.99
C GLN A 88 4.64 -13.99 -0.87
N LEU A 89 5.19 -14.24 0.33
CA LEU A 89 5.11 -13.30 1.45
C LEU A 89 5.88 -12.01 1.12
N LEU A 90 7.10 -12.14 0.58
CA LEU A 90 7.91 -10.98 0.20
C LEU A 90 7.26 -10.18 -0.94
N ASP A 91 6.68 -10.86 -1.92
CA ASP A 91 5.92 -10.22 -3.01
C ASP A 91 4.74 -9.43 -2.45
N ALA A 92 3.87 -10.09 -1.67
CA ALA A 92 2.69 -9.48 -1.07
C ALA A 92 3.04 -8.36 -0.07
N MET A 93 4.14 -8.45 0.68
CA MET A 93 4.61 -7.37 1.54
C MET A 93 4.90 -6.11 0.73
N ALA A 94 5.58 -6.26 -0.39
CA ALA A 94 6.00 -5.15 -1.23
C ALA A 94 4.83 -4.57 -2.05
N ASP A 95 3.97 -5.42 -2.60
CA ASP A 95 2.76 -5.00 -3.31
C ASP A 95 1.74 -4.35 -2.38
N PHE A 96 1.54 -4.87 -1.17
CA PHE A 96 0.77 -4.19 -0.12
C PHE A 96 1.32 -2.78 0.16
N LEU A 97 2.64 -2.63 0.36
CA LEU A 97 3.21 -1.30 0.60
C LEU A 97 3.00 -0.37 -0.61
N TYR A 98 3.10 -0.91 -1.83
CA TYR A 98 2.85 -0.17 -3.06
C TYR A 98 1.41 0.36 -3.13
N VAL A 99 0.41 -0.47 -2.82
CA VAL A 99 -1.00 -0.05 -2.85
C VAL A 99 -1.44 0.69 -1.58
N GLY A 100 -0.88 0.39 -0.41
CA GLY A 100 -1.15 1.09 0.83
C GLY A 100 -0.64 2.53 0.77
N ILE A 101 0.63 2.72 0.42
CA ILE A 101 1.23 4.05 0.26
C ILE A 101 0.68 4.73 -1.00
N GLY A 102 0.32 3.99 -2.05
CA GLY A 102 -0.40 4.53 -3.20
C GLY A 102 -1.74 5.17 -2.84
N THR A 103 -2.40 4.71 -1.76
CA THR A 103 -3.61 5.36 -1.24
C THR A 103 -3.28 6.73 -0.64
N MET A 104 -2.14 6.85 0.06
CA MET A 104 -1.64 8.13 0.58
C MET A 104 -1.17 9.09 -0.52
N VAL A 105 -0.66 8.56 -1.65
CA VAL A 105 -0.32 9.33 -2.86
C VAL A 105 -1.58 9.85 -3.54
N ALA A 106 -2.59 9.00 -3.69
CA ALA A 106 -3.82 9.33 -4.41
C ALA A 106 -4.62 10.44 -3.72
N ILE A 107 -4.74 10.39 -2.38
CA ILE A 107 -5.63 11.27 -1.62
C ILE A 107 -4.90 12.53 -1.16
N LYS A 108 -5.55 13.69 -1.31
CA LYS A 108 -5.04 14.98 -0.86
C LYS A 108 -4.75 14.96 0.64
N GLY A 109 -3.51 15.28 1.01
CA GLY A 109 -3.05 15.24 2.40
C GLY A 109 -2.87 13.83 2.97
N GLY A 110 -2.92 12.78 2.14
CA GLY A 110 -2.84 11.38 2.58
C GLY A 110 -1.58 11.08 3.41
N ILE A 111 -0.39 11.44 2.91
CA ILE A 111 0.87 11.19 3.65
C ILE A 111 0.95 11.94 4.98
N SER A 112 0.63 13.24 5.00
CA SER A 112 0.64 14.05 6.23
C SER A 112 -0.36 13.53 7.26
N THR A 113 -1.46 12.96 6.78
CA THR A 113 -2.54 12.43 7.61
C THR A 113 -2.20 11.04 8.16
N GLY A 114 -1.65 10.16 7.32
CA GLY A 114 -1.26 8.81 7.72
C GLY A 114 -0.08 8.78 8.69
N MET A 115 0.95 9.58 8.40
CA MET A 115 2.16 9.68 9.24
C MET A 115 1.94 10.51 10.52
N SER A 116 0.73 11.03 10.74
CA SER A 116 0.41 11.76 11.96
C SER A 116 -0.12 10.85 13.05
N TYR A 117 0.28 11.13 14.29
CA TYR A 117 -0.25 10.45 15.46
C TYR A 117 -1.76 10.70 15.58
N TYR A 118 -2.53 9.62 15.73
CA TYR A 118 -3.97 9.69 15.90
C TYR A 118 -4.38 9.55 17.37
N THR A 119 -4.19 8.37 17.96
CA THR A 119 -4.41 8.08 19.38
C THR A 119 -3.42 7.02 19.86
N GLN A 120 -3.26 6.87 21.17
CA GLN A 120 -2.32 5.91 21.76
C GLN A 120 -2.75 4.51 21.38
N GLU A 121 -4.06 4.25 21.50
CA GLU A 121 -4.69 2.98 21.18
C GLU A 121 -4.52 2.61 19.69
N GLN A 122 -4.85 3.54 18.78
CA GLN A 122 -4.91 3.22 17.34
C GLN A 122 -3.56 3.36 16.64
N SER A 123 -2.60 4.09 17.21
CA SER A 123 -1.28 4.25 16.63
C SER A 123 -0.24 3.40 17.35
N VAL A 124 0.04 3.70 18.62
CA VAL A 124 1.16 3.08 19.36
C VAL A 124 0.80 1.66 19.80
N ASP A 125 -0.29 1.50 20.56
CA ASP A 125 -0.67 0.20 21.12
C ASP A 125 -0.99 -0.79 20.01
N ARG A 126 -1.68 -0.33 18.95
CA ARG A 126 -1.97 -1.16 17.78
C ARG A 126 -0.70 -1.63 17.08
N PHE A 127 0.28 -0.77 16.85
CA PHE A 127 1.57 -1.24 16.33
C PHE A 127 2.25 -2.23 17.29
N MET A 128 2.19 -1.99 18.60
CA MET A 128 2.77 -2.87 19.60
C MET A 128 2.11 -4.26 19.63
N THR A 129 0.91 -4.43 19.09
CA THR A 129 0.31 -5.76 18.89
C THR A 129 1.08 -6.64 17.89
N THR A 130 2.05 -6.10 17.14
CA THR A 130 3.01 -6.94 16.37
C THR A 130 4.12 -7.55 17.23
N ILE A 131 4.28 -7.10 18.48
CA ILE A 131 5.30 -7.63 19.39
C ILE A 131 4.60 -8.63 20.28
N TYR A 132 4.65 -9.91 19.90
CA TYR A 132 4.33 -11.00 20.82
C TYR A 132 2.86 -10.99 21.26
N VAL A 133 1.96 -11.39 20.35
CA VAL A 133 0.57 -11.68 20.71
C VAL A 133 0.53 -13.03 21.44
N PRO A 134 0.13 -13.08 22.72
CA PRO A 134 0.07 -14.34 23.45
C PRO A 134 -0.88 -15.33 22.74
N GLY A 135 -0.35 -16.49 22.37
CA GLY A 135 -1.11 -17.56 21.71
C GLY A 135 -1.05 -17.57 20.18
N ASN A 136 -0.45 -16.56 19.55
CA ASN A 136 -0.19 -16.59 18.10
C ASN A 136 0.93 -17.56 17.73
N THR A 137 0.81 -18.17 16.54
CA THR A 137 1.94 -18.80 15.86
C THR A 137 2.79 -17.76 15.13
N VAL A 138 3.98 -18.15 14.66
CA VAL A 138 4.81 -17.27 13.81
C VAL A 138 4.06 -16.85 12.53
N PHE A 139 3.23 -17.73 11.97
CA PHE A 139 2.44 -17.45 10.77
C PHE A 139 1.31 -16.45 11.05
N ASP A 140 0.68 -16.54 12.23
CA ASP A 140 -0.31 -15.55 12.66
C ASP A 140 0.31 -14.16 12.77
N ASP A 141 1.51 -14.07 13.37
CA ASP A 141 2.26 -12.83 13.51
C ASP A 141 2.69 -12.27 12.14
N MET A 142 3.10 -13.13 11.18
CA MET A 142 3.39 -12.73 9.81
C MET A 142 2.15 -12.19 9.07
N ALA A 143 0.96 -12.69 9.39
CA ALA A 143 -0.29 -12.25 8.77
C ALA A 143 -0.82 -10.92 9.34
N MET A 144 -0.34 -10.48 10.51
CA MET A 144 -0.86 -9.30 11.23
C MET A 144 -0.85 -8.00 10.40
N PRO A 145 0.22 -7.62 9.67
CA PRO A 145 0.20 -6.41 8.85
C PRO A 145 -0.93 -6.43 7.80
N PHE A 146 -1.19 -7.59 7.20
CA PHE A 146 -2.23 -7.77 6.19
C PHE A 146 -3.64 -7.76 6.78
N ARG A 147 -3.83 -8.30 8.00
CA ARG A 147 -5.10 -8.17 8.72
C ARG A 147 -5.39 -6.71 9.07
N GLU A 148 -4.36 -5.94 9.43
CA GLU A 148 -4.51 -4.50 9.68
C GLU A 148 -4.87 -3.74 8.39
N ALA A 149 -4.24 -4.10 7.27
CA ALA A 149 -4.55 -3.57 5.96
C ALA A 149 -5.99 -3.91 5.51
N HIS A 150 -6.47 -5.12 5.81
CA HIS A 150 -7.85 -5.52 5.56
C HIS A 150 -8.85 -4.64 6.30
N GLU A 151 -8.63 -4.38 7.59
CA GLU A 151 -9.48 -3.45 8.35
C GLU A 151 -9.47 -2.04 7.74
N ALA A 152 -8.31 -1.59 7.23
CA ALA A 152 -8.24 -0.30 6.52
C ALA A 152 -9.03 -0.31 5.20
N ALA A 153 -9.02 -1.40 4.44
CA ALA A 153 -9.84 -1.55 3.23
C ALA A 153 -11.34 -1.48 3.54
N ILE A 154 -11.80 -2.15 4.60
CA ILE A 154 -13.19 -2.06 5.07
C ILE A 154 -13.55 -0.60 5.40
N MET A 155 -12.69 0.10 6.14
CA MET A 155 -12.93 1.51 6.49
C MET A 155 -13.00 2.44 5.27
N LEU A 156 -12.26 2.14 4.20
CA LEU A 156 -12.34 2.88 2.93
C LEU A 156 -13.70 2.66 2.25
N GLU A 157 -14.21 1.43 2.21
CA GLU A 157 -15.56 1.11 1.70
C GLU A 157 -16.65 1.80 2.52
N GLU A 158 -16.57 1.74 3.85
CA GLU A 158 -17.52 2.42 4.74
C GLU A 158 -17.54 3.94 4.51
N LEU A 159 -16.36 4.55 4.31
CA LEU A 159 -16.26 5.97 3.98
C LEU A 159 -16.81 6.27 2.58
N ALA A 160 -16.61 5.38 1.61
CA ALA A 160 -17.17 5.52 0.27
C ALA A 160 -18.70 5.49 0.29
N ASP A 161 -19.30 4.58 1.06
CA ASP A 161 -20.75 4.51 1.27
C ASP A 161 -21.27 5.77 1.96
N LYS A 162 -20.59 6.22 3.01
CA LYS A 162 -20.96 7.44 3.73
C LYS A 162 -20.95 8.66 2.80
N LEU A 163 -19.92 8.81 1.96
CA LEU A 163 -19.83 9.87 0.95
C LEU A 163 -20.92 9.77 -0.14
N ALA A 164 -21.35 8.55 -0.49
CA ALA A 164 -22.35 8.34 -1.53
C ALA A 164 -23.79 8.59 -1.05
N PHE A 165 -24.08 8.29 0.22
CA PHE A 165 -25.46 8.24 0.73
C PHE A 165 -25.78 9.30 1.79
N THR A 166 -24.78 10.01 2.31
CA THR A 166 -24.99 11.02 3.36
C THR A 166 -24.29 12.33 3.01
N ASN A 167 -24.82 13.45 3.53
CA ASN A 167 -24.17 14.75 3.40
C ASN A 167 -23.15 14.91 4.54
N ILE A 168 -21.89 14.61 4.27
CA ILE A 168 -20.81 14.78 5.25
C ILE A 168 -20.23 16.19 5.18
N SER A 169 -19.84 16.73 6.33
CA SER A 169 -19.09 17.98 6.37
C SER A 169 -17.61 17.77 6.05
N ASP A 170 -16.91 18.81 5.59
CA ASP A 170 -15.46 18.75 5.36
C ASP A 170 -14.67 18.31 6.61
N SER A 171 -15.07 18.78 7.79
CA SER A 171 -14.44 18.42 9.06
C SER A 171 -14.62 16.94 9.40
N GLU A 172 -15.79 16.39 9.09
CA GLU A 172 -16.08 14.98 9.27
C GLU A 172 -15.30 14.11 8.28
N LEU A 173 -15.27 14.50 6.99
CA LEU A 173 -14.44 13.83 5.98
C LEU A 173 -12.96 13.78 6.40
N ILE A 174 -12.41 14.91 6.86
CA ILE A 174 -11.03 14.98 7.33
C ILE A 174 -10.80 14.01 8.49
N GLN A 175 -11.75 13.87 9.43
CA GLN A 175 -11.61 12.94 10.55
C GLN A 175 -11.62 11.47 10.11
N GLU A 176 -12.53 11.09 9.21
CA GLU A 176 -12.58 9.72 8.69
C GLU A 176 -11.31 9.40 7.88
N LEU A 177 -10.86 10.34 7.06
CA LEU A 177 -9.59 10.21 6.34
C LEU A 177 -8.40 10.07 7.28
N ARG A 178 -8.38 10.80 8.40
CA ARG A 178 -7.34 10.65 9.43
C ARG A 178 -7.33 9.27 10.04
N ARG A 179 -8.49 8.74 10.39
CA ARG A 179 -8.63 7.42 10.97
C ARG A 179 -8.14 6.35 10.01
N VAL A 180 -8.57 6.37 8.75
CA VAL A 180 -8.21 5.34 7.75
C VAL A 180 -6.75 5.45 7.31
N MET A 181 -6.22 6.66 7.10
CA MET A 181 -4.82 6.83 6.73
C MET A 181 -3.87 6.39 7.84
N ASN A 182 -4.21 6.67 9.11
CA ASN A 182 -3.44 6.19 10.24
C ASN A 182 -3.43 4.65 10.29
N LYS A 183 -4.58 4.00 10.05
CA LYS A 183 -4.70 2.54 9.95
C LYS A 183 -3.77 1.96 8.88
N ILE A 184 -3.77 2.54 7.68
CA ILE A 184 -2.87 2.14 6.58
C ILE A 184 -1.41 2.33 6.99
N TYR A 185 -1.08 3.47 7.62
CA TYR A 185 0.29 3.75 8.06
C TYR A 185 0.78 2.78 9.13
N VAL A 186 -0.07 2.42 10.10
CA VAL A 186 0.22 1.40 11.09
C VAL A 186 0.49 0.06 10.41
N ALA A 187 -0.37 -0.38 9.48
CA ALA A 187 -0.12 -1.59 8.69
C ALA A 187 1.23 -1.56 7.95
N CYS A 188 1.61 -0.41 7.35
CA CYS A 188 2.92 -0.25 6.72
C CYS A 188 4.08 -0.43 7.72
N MET A 189 3.99 0.20 8.90
CA MET A 189 5.01 0.04 9.95
C MET A 189 5.10 -1.41 10.46
N MET A 190 3.98 -2.12 10.53
CA MET A 190 3.94 -3.54 10.87
C MET A 190 4.68 -4.37 9.81
N THR A 191 4.51 -4.05 8.52
CA THR A 191 5.26 -4.68 7.42
C THR A 191 6.76 -4.38 7.48
N TYR A 192 7.16 -3.15 7.81
CA TYR A 192 8.58 -2.80 7.99
C TYR A 192 9.22 -3.61 9.10
N ARG A 193 8.51 -3.76 10.21
CA ARG A 193 8.96 -4.60 11.32
C ARG A 193 9.12 -6.05 10.92
N LEU A 194 8.18 -6.59 10.12
CA LEU A 194 8.29 -7.94 9.58
C LEU A 194 9.53 -8.08 8.66
N ALA A 195 9.80 -7.08 7.82
CA ALA A 195 11.00 -7.08 6.99
C ALA A 195 12.29 -7.10 7.82
N GLU A 196 12.38 -6.30 8.88
CA GLU A 196 13.53 -6.32 9.79
C GLU A 196 13.74 -7.68 10.43
N PHE A 197 12.64 -8.33 10.83
CA PHE A 197 12.68 -9.67 11.40
C PHE A 197 13.16 -10.73 10.41
N LEU A 198 12.85 -10.56 9.13
CA LEU A 198 13.37 -11.37 8.01
C LEU A 198 14.77 -10.94 7.55
N GLY A 199 15.34 -9.88 8.13
CA GLY A 199 16.62 -9.30 7.70
C GLY A 199 16.57 -8.64 6.32
N ILE A 200 15.40 -8.27 5.83
CA ILE A 200 15.17 -7.68 4.50
C ILE A 200 15.22 -6.16 4.58
N ASP A 201 15.93 -5.55 3.63
CA ASP A 201 15.79 -4.11 3.40
C ASP A 201 14.49 -3.89 2.63
N ILE A 202 13.49 -3.31 3.29
CA ILE A 202 12.17 -3.14 2.71
C ILE A 202 12.17 -2.13 1.55
N VAL A 203 13.03 -1.11 1.59
CA VAL A 203 13.10 -0.10 0.53
C VAL A 203 13.69 -0.73 -0.72
N GLU A 204 14.73 -1.57 -0.57
CA GLU A 204 15.26 -2.33 -1.71
C GLU A 204 14.25 -3.32 -2.28
N LEU A 205 13.48 -4.01 -1.43
CA LEU A 205 12.44 -4.94 -1.85
C LEU A 205 11.37 -4.22 -2.69
N VAL A 206 10.84 -3.12 -2.17
CA VAL A 206 9.85 -2.31 -2.90
C VAL A 206 10.45 -1.66 -4.15
N SER A 207 11.74 -1.32 -4.13
CA SER A 207 12.44 -0.79 -5.32
C SER A 207 12.47 -1.80 -6.47
N GLU A 208 12.54 -3.10 -6.20
CA GLU A 208 12.52 -4.13 -7.23
C GLU A 208 11.12 -4.29 -7.83
N ILE A 209 10.08 -4.28 -7.00
CA ILE A 209 8.68 -4.19 -7.45
C ILE A 209 8.47 -2.93 -8.28
N HIS A 210 8.97 -1.79 -7.82
CA HIS A 210 8.86 -0.52 -8.52
C HIS A 210 9.55 -0.58 -9.89
N ARG A 211 10.80 -1.04 -9.95
CA ARG A 211 11.55 -1.23 -11.21
C ARG A 211 10.73 -2.06 -12.19
N SER A 212 10.23 -3.20 -11.74
CA SER A 212 9.38 -4.07 -12.54
C SER A 212 8.13 -3.32 -13.03
N ASN A 213 7.36 -2.70 -12.14
CA ASN A 213 6.18 -1.91 -12.44
C ASN A 213 6.41 -0.80 -13.47
N MET A 214 7.56 -0.13 -13.45
CA MET A 214 7.91 0.92 -14.41
C MET A 214 8.17 0.38 -15.82
N THR A 215 8.42 -0.92 -15.98
CA THR A 215 8.57 -1.57 -17.31
C THR A 215 7.25 -2.01 -17.95
N LYS A 216 6.09 -1.69 -17.35
CA LYS A 216 4.77 -2.05 -17.90
C LYS A 216 4.43 -1.31 -19.21
N LEU A 217 5.18 -0.27 -19.55
CA LEU A 217 4.99 0.51 -20.77
C LEU A 217 5.16 -0.33 -22.05
N TRP A 218 4.35 0.02 -23.06
CA TRP A 218 4.30 -0.62 -24.36
C TRP A 218 5.05 0.21 -25.41
N PRO A 219 5.56 -0.42 -26.48
CA PRO A 219 6.32 0.27 -27.53
C PRO A 219 5.57 1.47 -28.13
N ALA A 220 6.32 2.54 -28.39
CA ALA A 220 5.87 3.72 -29.10
C ALA A 220 5.63 3.45 -30.59
N ASP A 221 6.56 2.71 -31.20
CA ASP A 221 6.51 2.34 -32.60
C ASP A 221 5.28 1.46 -32.88
N ILE A 222 4.60 1.79 -33.98
CA ILE A 222 3.33 1.16 -34.33
C ILE A 222 3.54 -0.31 -34.68
N GLU A 223 4.63 -0.65 -35.36
CA GLU A 223 4.90 -2.01 -35.80
C GLU A 223 5.38 -2.88 -34.63
N GLU A 224 6.28 -2.37 -33.79
CA GLU A 224 6.68 -3.04 -32.54
C GLU A 224 5.48 -3.27 -31.63
N ARG A 225 4.61 -2.26 -31.46
CA ARG A 225 3.40 -2.40 -30.63
C ARG A 225 2.41 -3.39 -31.26
N ARG A 226 2.27 -3.42 -32.58
CA ARG A 226 1.43 -4.41 -33.28
C ARG A 226 1.91 -5.83 -32.99
N ILE A 227 3.23 -6.08 -33.08
CA ILE A 227 3.84 -7.37 -32.74
C ILE A 227 3.61 -7.71 -31.26
N ALA A 228 3.76 -6.74 -30.36
CA ALA A 228 3.49 -6.92 -28.93
C ALA A 228 2.01 -7.31 -28.69
N VAL A 229 1.06 -6.64 -29.33
CA VAL A 229 -0.38 -6.96 -29.22
C VAL A 229 -0.67 -8.37 -29.72
N GLU A 230 -0.05 -8.79 -30.83
CA GLU A 230 -0.23 -10.15 -31.36
C GLU A 230 0.28 -11.24 -30.42
N ASN A 231 1.32 -10.96 -29.64
CA ASN A 231 1.94 -11.91 -28.72
C ASN A 231 1.46 -11.78 -27.27
N CYS A 232 0.52 -10.88 -26.98
CA CYS A 232 0.03 -10.68 -25.61
C CYS A 232 -1.08 -11.67 -25.24
N LYS A 233 -1.26 -11.89 -23.93
CA LYS A 233 -2.30 -12.77 -23.37
C LYS A 233 -3.68 -12.14 -23.20
N TYR A 234 -3.85 -10.88 -23.63
CA TYR A 234 -5.04 -10.09 -23.37
C TYR A 234 -6.06 -10.20 -24.50
N ASP A 235 -7.33 -9.97 -24.19
CA ASP A 235 -8.34 -9.79 -25.23
C ASP A 235 -8.06 -8.52 -26.01
N LYS A 236 -7.78 -8.68 -27.31
CA LYS A 236 -7.45 -7.58 -28.21
C LYS A 236 -8.61 -6.60 -28.38
N ASN A 237 -9.86 -7.04 -28.19
CA ASN A 237 -11.04 -6.18 -28.26
C ASN A 237 -11.22 -5.32 -27.01
N ASP A 238 -10.56 -5.69 -25.91
CA ASP A 238 -10.60 -4.98 -24.63
C ASP A 238 -9.27 -4.25 -24.35
N LEU A 239 -8.36 -4.18 -25.33
CA LEU A 239 -7.04 -3.58 -25.20
C LEU A 239 -7.01 -2.16 -25.78
N GLY A 240 -6.87 -1.18 -24.90
CA GLY A 240 -6.69 0.23 -25.23
C GLY A 240 -5.25 0.71 -25.03
N PHE A 241 -4.90 1.80 -25.71
CA PHE A 241 -3.60 2.47 -25.57
C PHE A 241 -3.77 3.97 -25.41
N ARG A 242 -2.99 4.56 -24.51
CA ARG A 242 -2.82 6.01 -24.40
C ARG A 242 -1.35 6.35 -24.19
N HIS A 243 -0.95 7.57 -24.50
CA HIS A 243 0.44 8.00 -24.38
C HIS A 243 0.85 8.13 -22.91
N ALA A 244 2.05 7.67 -22.55
CA ALA A 244 2.65 7.91 -21.24
C ALA A 244 3.33 9.27 -21.22
N GLU A 245 2.77 10.23 -20.47
CA GLU A 245 3.28 11.60 -20.41
C GLU A 245 4.77 11.65 -20.03
N GLY A 246 5.53 12.47 -20.75
CA GLY A 246 6.98 12.63 -20.52
C GLY A 246 7.87 11.52 -21.10
N THR A 247 7.31 10.58 -21.86
CA THR A 247 8.03 9.52 -22.59
C THR A 247 7.44 9.39 -23.99
N GLU A 248 8.09 8.64 -24.90
CA GLU A 248 7.46 8.29 -26.20
C GLU A 248 6.55 7.03 -26.10
N MET A 249 6.58 6.34 -24.96
CA MET A 249 5.97 5.03 -24.78
C MET A 249 4.46 5.10 -24.55
N MET A 250 3.80 3.95 -24.66
CA MET A 250 2.36 3.82 -24.49
C MET A 250 2.00 3.10 -23.19
N ILE A 251 0.87 3.49 -22.60
CA ILE A 251 0.19 2.77 -21.53
C ILE A 251 -0.85 1.87 -22.18
N GLY A 252 -0.65 0.55 -22.09
CA GLY A 252 -1.69 -0.43 -22.39
C GLY A 252 -2.64 -0.58 -21.20
N TYR A 253 -3.94 -0.54 -21.46
CA TYR A 253 -4.95 -0.68 -20.42
C TYR A 253 -6.18 -1.42 -20.94
N ARG A 254 -6.93 -2.00 -20.01
CA ARG A 254 -8.18 -2.67 -20.32
C ARG A 254 -9.32 -1.66 -20.50
N LEU A 255 -10.08 -1.72 -21.57
CA LEU A 255 -11.16 -0.77 -21.85
C LEU A 255 -12.32 -0.92 -20.86
N SER A 256 -12.61 -2.13 -20.42
CA SER A 256 -13.73 -2.47 -19.54
C SER A 256 -13.61 -1.93 -18.12
N ASP A 257 -12.40 -1.87 -17.55
CA ASP A 257 -12.18 -1.47 -16.14
C ASP A 257 -11.00 -0.49 -15.93
N GLY A 258 -10.26 -0.15 -16.98
CA GLY A 258 -9.12 0.75 -16.90
C GLY A 258 -7.84 0.15 -16.32
N LYS A 259 -7.79 -1.16 -16.01
CA LYS A 259 -6.60 -1.83 -15.43
C LYS A 259 -5.41 -1.69 -16.36
N ILE A 260 -4.27 -1.22 -15.84
CA ILE A 260 -3.00 -1.16 -16.58
C ILE A 260 -2.50 -2.56 -16.87
N LEU A 261 -2.12 -2.82 -18.12
CA LEU A 261 -1.70 -4.12 -18.62
C LEU A 261 -0.20 -4.12 -18.87
N LYS A 262 0.46 -5.22 -18.48
CA LYS A 262 1.91 -5.39 -18.61
C LYS A 262 2.25 -5.59 -20.10
N SER A 263 3.19 -4.81 -20.64
CA SER A 263 3.75 -5.08 -21.97
C SER A 263 4.34 -6.50 -22.04
N PRO A 264 4.30 -7.20 -23.18
CA PRO A 264 5.04 -8.46 -23.36
C PRO A 264 6.57 -8.32 -23.17
N THR A 265 7.10 -7.10 -23.29
CA THR A 265 8.51 -6.78 -23.01
C THR A 265 8.77 -6.37 -21.56
N TYR A 266 7.76 -6.52 -20.69
CA TYR A 266 7.87 -6.25 -19.25
C TYR A 266 8.95 -7.14 -18.62
N SER A 267 9.64 -6.59 -17.64
CA SER A 267 10.63 -7.32 -16.86
C SER A 267 10.04 -7.74 -15.52
N ASP A 268 9.90 -9.06 -15.33
CA ASP A 268 9.41 -9.65 -14.10
C ASP A 268 10.27 -9.28 -12.89
N VAL A 269 9.64 -9.34 -11.72
CA VAL A 269 10.28 -9.12 -10.42
C VAL A 269 11.28 -10.24 -10.15
N ASP A 270 12.49 -9.89 -9.70
CA ASP A 270 13.45 -10.89 -9.21
C ASP A 270 13.57 -10.85 -7.67
N LEU A 271 12.87 -11.76 -7.01
CA LEU A 271 12.90 -11.89 -5.56
C LEU A 271 14.02 -12.79 -5.03
N SER A 272 14.82 -13.41 -5.91
CA SER A 272 15.74 -14.49 -5.54
C SER A 272 16.71 -14.10 -4.42
N ARG A 273 17.27 -12.89 -4.49
CA ARG A 273 18.21 -12.37 -3.47
C ARG A 273 17.55 -12.15 -2.11
N PHE A 274 16.29 -11.73 -2.09
CA PHE A 274 15.54 -11.50 -0.86
C PHE A 274 15.12 -12.82 -0.24
N VAL A 275 14.64 -13.77 -1.05
CA VAL A 275 14.33 -15.13 -0.61
C VAL A 275 15.55 -15.80 -0.01
N GLN A 276 16.72 -15.69 -0.65
CA GLN A 276 17.98 -16.24 -0.11
C GLN A 276 18.33 -15.63 1.24
N LYS A 277 18.15 -14.31 1.41
CA LYS A 277 18.43 -13.59 2.66
C LYS A 277 17.44 -13.95 3.77
N ALA A 278 16.15 -14.05 3.45
CA ALA A 278 15.13 -14.48 4.40
C ALA A 278 15.38 -15.93 4.86
N LYS A 279 15.77 -16.82 3.94
CA LYS A 279 16.10 -18.23 4.23
C LYS A 279 17.36 -18.41 5.08
N SER A 280 18.30 -17.46 5.06
CA SER A 280 19.48 -17.48 5.93
C SER A 280 19.25 -16.82 7.29
N SER A 281 18.08 -16.20 7.51
CA SER A 281 17.71 -15.69 8.82
C SER A 281 17.38 -16.83 9.78
N SER A 282 17.64 -16.62 11.08
CA SER A 282 17.29 -17.59 12.14
C SER A 282 15.80 -17.92 12.21
N LEU A 283 14.96 -17.13 11.53
CA LEU A 283 13.53 -17.33 11.48
C LEU A 283 13.11 -18.45 10.53
N TYR A 284 13.84 -18.67 9.44
CA TYR A 284 13.45 -19.66 8.44
C TYR A 284 13.34 -21.07 9.04
N ASP A 285 14.18 -21.39 10.02
CA ASP A 285 14.13 -22.65 10.76
C ASP A 285 12.87 -22.83 11.61
N VAL A 286 12.21 -21.72 11.99
CA VAL A 286 10.92 -21.70 12.70
C VAL A 286 9.75 -21.81 11.72
N VAL A 287 9.86 -21.19 10.55
CA VAL A 287 8.81 -21.14 9.50
C VAL A 287 8.75 -22.43 8.68
N LYS A 288 9.86 -23.16 8.54
CA LYS A 288 9.94 -24.41 7.77
C LYS A 288 9.29 -25.62 8.48
N LYS A 289 9.01 -25.53 9.78
CA LYS A 289 8.40 -26.61 10.58
C LYS A 289 6.89 -26.48 10.63
#